data_AF-A0ABD3RU90-F1
#
_entry.id   AF-A0ABD3RU90-F1
#
_cell.length_a   1.000
_cell.length_b   1.000
_cell.length_c   1.000
_cell.angle_alpha   90.00
_cell.angle_beta   90.00
_cell.angle_gamma   90.00
#
_symmetry.space_group_name_H-M   'P 1'
#
loop_
_entity.id
_entity.type
_entity.pdbx_description
1 polymer ?
#
loop_
_entity_poly.entity_id
_entity_poly.type
_entity_poly.pdbx_seq_one_letter_code
_entity_poly.pdbx_strand_id
1 'polypeptide(L)'
;MVLKPHNISLAVQLLIPRTMKLPAALVALSFQIAQGRCLQTADAPPTYTPEECVLWFNLVVSTFDADESGGLSSDEYFEVLSYLGPATTATSYAEMDLNAKLSFTTMACSCVSLGLGEDCCAGKDAEIPVSVSSTADDPAVEAYLANVCNVLATGMVNVSMPSSVGAVTKPTTAISFTEPTVSAGVPSDGGALLGTNDAMAAASEESEPTTTVAPDPAVIVTAATVEGPVESEKSGLSNVTLVFIILGLVIIPSAIVAAFTKYRKTKDVRPRQASLSIKAGDDEWYEPVENQKSLAASDAIVAAVMSGEVSDPAVIEEEVRVLVEETKTPKSVDELLKAYAGREMDLLKHMRKMKALQDKNDAICAEVSDLCQKVTPHMTPEELLEKYEGREDMLLKHLRKLWALKQSDDERKAMRAKVIAYCEELSLLDSCDELLAAFEGREHELLNNLAIRKAKVETIAEVKMIIDELALSTKENELLSTFDGREKELLENLTKMKANKEIEAKNF
;
A
#
# COMPACT_ATOMS: atom_id res chain seq x y z
N MET A 1 -62.69 4.91 -29.61
CA MET A 1 -61.85 3.70 -29.49
C MET A 1 -60.43 4.16 -29.27
N VAL A 2 -59.99 4.14 -28.01
CA VAL A 2 -58.66 4.58 -27.56
C VAL A 2 -58.04 3.36 -26.89
N LEU A 3 -56.98 2.81 -27.48
CA LEU A 3 -56.24 1.68 -26.91
C LEU A 3 -55.13 2.24 -26.01
N LYS A 4 -55.23 1.96 -24.70
CA LYS A 4 -54.14 2.13 -23.73
C LYS A 4 -53.17 0.94 -23.82
N PRO A 5 -51.85 1.15 -23.76
CA PRO A 5 -50.91 0.06 -23.53
C PRO A 5 -50.81 -0.25 -22.03
N HIS A 6 -50.83 -1.55 -21.71
CA HIS A 6 -50.73 -2.11 -20.37
C HIS A 6 -49.28 -2.17 -19.87
N ASN A 7 -49.13 -1.88 -18.57
CA ASN A 7 -47.96 -2.12 -17.74
C ASN A 7 -47.51 -3.60 -17.79
N ILE A 8 -46.23 -3.82 -18.08
CA ILE A 8 -45.49 -5.03 -17.68
C ILE A 8 -44.27 -4.56 -16.91
N SER A 9 -44.42 -4.49 -15.59
CA SER A 9 -43.31 -4.36 -14.63
C SER A 9 -43.75 -4.99 -13.32
N LEU A 10 -42.81 -5.62 -12.62
CA LEU A 10 -42.92 -6.43 -11.38
C LEU A 10 -43.33 -7.90 -11.54
N ALA A 11 -42.36 -8.77 -11.87
CA ALA A 11 -42.35 -10.17 -11.43
C ALA A 11 -40.95 -10.85 -11.53
N VAL A 12 -39.83 -10.16 -11.25
CA VAL A 12 -38.47 -10.77 -11.36
C VAL A 12 -37.58 -10.53 -10.12
N GLN A 13 -38.14 -10.15 -8.96
CA GLN A 13 -37.33 -9.83 -7.76
C GLN A 13 -37.43 -10.80 -6.58
N LEU A 14 -38.01 -11.98 -6.74
CA LEU A 14 -38.09 -12.97 -5.65
C LEU A 14 -37.59 -14.33 -6.13
N LEU A 15 -36.27 -14.53 -6.14
CA LEU A 15 -35.57 -15.83 -6.04
C LEU A 15 -34.04 -15.63 -6.13
N ILE A 16 -33.41 -15.19 -5.03
CA ILE A 16 -31.97 -15.38 -4.81
C ILE A 16 -31.80 -16.05 -3.45
N PRO A 17 -31.45 -17.35 -3.37
CA PRO A 17 -31.22 -18.00 -2.10
C PRO A 17 -29.83 -17.65 -1.52
N ARG A 18 -29.82 -17.45 -0.21
CA ARG A 18 -28.66 -17.27 0.66
C ARG A 18 -27.78 -18.52 0.70
N THR A 19 -26.73 -18.61 -0.13
CA THR A 19 -25.62 -19.56 0.05
C THR A 19 -24.30 -19.01 -0.52
N MET A 20 -23.82 -17.86 -0.04
CA MET A 20 -22.51 -17.29 -0.40
C MET A 20 -21.40 -17.51 0.66
N LYS A 21 -21.46 -18.57 1.46
CA LYS A 21 -20.40 -18.87 2.45
C LYS A 21 -19.39 -19.95 2.02
N LEU A 22 -19.64 -20.65 0.92
CA LEU A 22 -18.70 -21.63 0.36
C LEU A 22 -17.61 -21.06 -0.59
N PRO A 23 -17.78 -19.95 -1.32
CA PRO A 23 -16.82 -19.57 -2.35
C PRO A 23 -15.53 -18.95 -1.79
N ALA A 24 -15.56 -18.27 -0.64
CA ALA A 24 -14.36 -17.63 -0.09
C ALA A 24 -13.30 -18.66 0.37
N ALA A 25 -13.72 -19.72 1.07
CA ALA A 25 -12.82 -20.79 1.51
C ALA A 25 -12.28 -21.62 0.33
N LEU A 26 -13.10 -21.86 -0.71
CA LEU A 26 -12.67 -22.55 -1.93
C LEU A 26 -11.72 -21.70 -2.80
N VAL A 27 -11.90 -20.37 -2.82
CA VAL A 27 -10.97 -19.44 -3.47
C VAL A 27 -9.64 -19.38 -2.72
N ALA A 28 -9.65 -19.30 -1.38
CA ALA A 28 -8.41 -19.33 -0.58
C ALA A 28 -7.63 -20.65 -0.76
N LEU A 29 -8.32 -21.80 -0.75
CA LEU A 29 -7.69 -23.12 -0.92
C LEU A 29 -7.16 -23.35 -2.35
N SER A 30 -7.91 -22.92 -3.38
CA SER A 30 -7.45 -23.01 -4.78
C SER A 30 -6.32 -22.05 -5.08
N PHE A 31 -6.24 -20.92 -4.37
CA PHE A 31 -5.15 -19.96 -4.48
C PHE A 31 -3.86 -20.47 -3.83
N GLN A 32 -3.92 -21.13 -2.67
CA GLN A 32 -2.76 -21.80 -2.06
C GLN A 32 -2.18 -22.90 -2.99
N ILE A 33 -3.03 -23.68 -3.64
CA ILE A 33 -2.60 -24.72 -4.61
C ILE A 33 -2.00 -24.10 -5.88
N ALA A 34 -2.50 -22.94 -6.32
CA ALA A 34 -2.01 -22.24 -7.51
C ALA A 34 -0.67 -21.52 -7.26
N GLN A 35 -0.49 -20.87 -6.09
CA GLN A 35 0.76 -20.20 -5.75
C GLN A 35 1.91 -21.18 -5.50
N GLY A 36 1.64 -22.34 -4.90
CA GLY A 36 2.63 -23.40 -4.73
C GLY A 36 3.20 -23.95 -6.05
N ARG A 37 2.52 -23.72 -7.20
CA ARG A 37 2.96 -24.19 -8.52
C ARG A 37 3.45 -23.09 -9.47
N CYS A 38 3.01 -21.85 -9.31
CA CYS A 38 3.39 -20.76 -10.24
C CYS A 38 4.70 -20.04 -9.87
N LEU A 39 5.20 -20.17 -8.63
CA LEU A 39 6.48 -19.58 -8.22
C LEU A 39 7.70 -20.51 -8.35
N GLN A 40 7.53 -21.74 -8.86
CA GLN A 40 8.63 -22.68 -9.07
C GLN A 40 9.09 -22.69 -10.53
N THR A 41 9.88 -21.69 -10.93
CA THR A 41 10.81 -21.89 -12.05
C THR A 41 12.00 -22.71 -11.56
N ALA A 42 11.96 -24.03 -11.76
CA ALA A 42 13.03 -25.04 -11.89
C ALA A 42 14.27 -25.08 -10.95
N ASP A 43 14.50 -24.14 -10.05
CA ASP A 43 15.53 -24.24 -9.02
C ASP A 43 14.93 -24.83 -7.75
N ALA A 44 15.62 -25.81 -7.16
CA ALA A 44 15.18 -26.44 -5.92
C ALA A 44 14.98 -25.35 -4.84
N PRO A 45 13.91 -25.42 -4.02
CA PRO A 45 13.70 -24.45 -2.96
C PRO A 45 14.96 -24.39 -2.08
N PRO A 46 15.39 -23.20 -1.64
CA PRO A 46 16.55 -23.09 -0.78
C PRO A 46 16.37 -23.99 0.45
N THR A 47 17.32 -24.89 0.66
CA THR A 47 17.31 -25.76 1.83
C THR A 47 17.81 -24.96 3.01
N TYR A 48 16.98 -24.80 4.03
CA TYR A 48 17.34 -24.24 5.33
C TYR A 48 17.08 -25.27 6.43
N THR A 49 17.79 -25.16 7.55
CA THR A 49 17.48 -25.96 8.75
C THR A 49 16.41 -25.26 9.59
N PRO A 50 15.61 -26.00 10.38
CA PRO A 50 14.64 -25.39 11.30
C PRO A 50 15.27 -24.35 12.23
N GLU A 51 16.51 -24.57 12.67
CA GLU A 51 17.26 -23.65 13.53
C GLU A 51 17.60 -22.33 12.82
N GLU A 52 17.97 -22.39 11.53
CA GLU A 52 18.21 -21.17 10.72
C GLU A 52 16.95 -20.33 10.61
N CYS A 53 15.80 -20.98 10.41
CA CYS A 53 14.54 -20.25 10.35
C CYS A 53 14.20 -19.59 11.69
N VAL A 54 14.39 -20.27 12.82
CA VAL A 54 14.18 -19.69 14.15
C VAL A 54 15.09 -18.48 14.37
N LEU A 55 16.35 -18.54 13.91
CA LEU A 55 17.26 -17.39 13.98
C LEU A 55 16.78 -16.21 13.13
N TRP A 56 16.28 -16.47 11.93
CA TRP A 56 15.69 -15.42 11.07
C TRP A 56 14.44 -14.81 11.70
N PHE A 57 13.55 -15.62 12.26
CA PHE A 57 12.38 -15.13 12.98
C PHE A 57 12.76 -14.25 14.16
N ASN A 58 13.67 -14.71 15.02
CA ASN A 58 14.12 -13.92 16.17
C ASN A 58 14.78 -12.61 15.75
N LEU A 59 15.56 -12.63 14.67
CA LEU A 59 16.13 -11.41 14.09
C LEU A 59 15.02 -10.47 13.60
N VAL A 60 14.04 -10.99 12.88
CA VAL A 60 12.94 -10.21 12.31
C VAL A 60 12.10 -9.57 13.42
N VAL A 61 11.67 -10.35 14.41
CA VAL A 61 10.93 -9.86 15.58
C VAL A 61 11.73 -8.80 16.32
N SER A 62 12.96 -9.10 16.72
CA SER A 62 13.74 -8.16 17.56
C SER A 62 14.16 -6.87 16.85
N THR A 63 14.14 -6.84 15.52
CA THR A 63 14.63 -5.69 14.73
C THR A 63 13.50 -4.87 14.12
N PHE A 64 12.41 -5.51 13.69
CA PHE A 64 11.38 -4.88 12.87
C PHE A 64 9.98 -4.86 13.48
N ASP A 65 9.70 -5.62 14.55
CA ASP A 65 8.47 -5.47 15.33
C ASP A 65 8.65 -4.30 16.29
N ALA A 66 8.43 -3.08 15.76
CA ALA A 66 8.74 -1.84 16.45
C ALA A 66 7.69 -1.49 17.51
N ASP A 67 6.48 -2.01 17.37
CA ASP A 67 5.38 -1.78 18.29
C ASP A 67 5.17 -2.90 19.32
N GLU A 68 6.00 -3.95 19.27
CA GLU A 68 5.91 -5.12 20.15
C GLU A 68 4.53 -5.81 20.08
N SER A 69 3.85 -5.69 18.93
CA SER A 69 2.55 -6.33 18.68
C SER A 69 2.66 -7.85 18.68
N GLY A 70 3.86 -8.38 18.45
CA GLY A 70 4.09 -9.79 18.17
C GLY A 70 3.72 -10.18 16.74
N GLY A 71 3.49 -9.19 15.88
CA GLY A 71 3.18 -9.29 14.46
C GLY A 71 4.16 -8.46 13.62
N LEU A 72 4.02 -8.54 12.30
CA LEU A 72 4.61 -7.54 11.39
C LEU A 72 3.48 -6.88 10.63
N SER A 73 3.31 -5.58 10.84
CA SER A 73 2.46 -4.73 10.03
C SER A 73 2.98 -4.63 8.59
N SER A 74 2.18 -4.04 7.70
CA SER A 74 2.57 -3.89 6.29
C SER A 74 3.84 -3.05 6.10
N ASP A 75 4.04 -2.05 6.97
CA ASP A 75 5.19 -1.16 6.90
C ASP A 75 6.45 -1.88 7.42
N GLU A 76 6.34 -2.63 8.52
CA GLU A 76 7.45 -3.43 9.07
C GLU A 76 7.85 -4.57 8.12
N TYR A 77 6.87 -5.21 7.47
CA TYR A 77 7.15 -6.18 6.41
C TYR A 77 7.93 -5.58 5.23
N PHE A 78 7.60 -4.33 4.85
CA PHE A 78 8.37 -3.61 3.85
C PHE A 78 9.79 -3.32 4.32
N GLU A 79 10.01 -2.98 5.60
CA GLU A 79 11.34 -2.79 6.16
C GLU A 79 12.16 -4.09 6.16
N VAL A 80 11.54 -5.23 6.51
CA VAL A 80 12.18 -6.56 6.41
C VAL A 80 12.62 -6.83 4.97
N LEU A 81 11.74 -6.63 3.98
CA LEU A 81 12.09 -6.87 2.58
C LEU A 81 13.08 -5.84 2.01
N SER A 82 13.12 -4.63 2.56
CA SER A 82 14.12 -3.63 2.20
C SER A 82 15.48 -4.00 2.73
N TYR A 83 15.55 -4.49 3.98
CA TYR A 83 16.76 -5.01 4.58
C TYR A 83 17.29 -6.25 3.85
N LEU A 84 16.38 -7.14 3.42
CA LEU A 84 16.74 -8.32 2.64
C LEU A 84 17.08 -8.01 1.17
N GLY A 85 16.93 -6.78 0.69
CA GLY A 85 17.28 -6.41 -0.68
C GLY A 85 16.31 -6.77 -1.84
N PRO A 86 15.19 -7.52 -1.75
CA PRO A 86 14.26 -7.64 -2.86
C PRO A 86 13.43 -6.36 -3.12
N ALA A 87 13.31 -5.43 -2.16
CA ALA A 87 12.46 -4.24 -2.31
C ALA A 87 13.17 -2.98 -2.85
N THR A 88 14.34 -3.11 -3.51
CA THR A 88 15.27 -1.99 -3.80
C THR A 88 14.73 -0.79 -4.59
N THR A 89 13.54 -0.88 -5.21
CA THR A 89 12.94 0.25 -5.94
C THR A 89 11.72 0.88 -5.27
N ALA A 90 11.13 0.24 -4.27
CA ALA A 90 9.97 0.77 -3.56
C ALA A 90 10.42 1.58 -2.34
N THR A 91 9.82 2.74 -2.08
CA THR A 91 10.11 3.53 -0.86
C THR A 91 9.07 3.34 0.24
N SER A 92 8.02 2.55 -0.03
CA SER A 92 6.99 2.19 0.95
C SER A 92 6.28 0.90 0.55
N TYR A 93 5.53 0.29 1.49
CA TYR A 93 4.66 -0.86 1.20
C TYR A 93 3.69 -0.58 0.03
N ALA A 94 3.17 0.65 -0.07
CA ALA A 94 2.24 1.06 -1.12
C ALA A 94 2.85 1.02 -2.54
N GLU A 95 4.16 1.09 -2.66
CA GLU A 95 4.88 1.06 -3.94
C GLU A 95 5.41 -0.33 -4.31
N MET A 96 5.36 -1.28 -3.38
CA MET A 96 5.81 -2.65 -3.63
C MET A 96 5.04 -3.28 -4.79
N ASP A 97 5.71 -4.23 -5.47
CA ASP A 97 5.09 -4.99 -6.53
C ASP A 97 3.92 -5.84 -5.99
N LEU A 98 3.03 -6.23 -6.90
CA LEU A 98 1.82 -6.95 -6.54
C LEU A 98 2.13 -8.29 -5.84
N ASN A 99 3.23 -8.96 -6.18
CA ASN A 99 3.56 -10.26 -5.56
C ASN A 99 3.94 -10.08 -4.10
N ALA A 100 4.74 -9.07 -3.76
CA ALA A 100 5.14 -8.83 -2.38
C ALA A 100 3.95 -8.44 -1.49
N LYS A 101 3.05 -7.58 -1.99
CA LYS A 101 1.78 -7.26 -1.29
C LYS A 101 0.90 -8.48 -1.10
N LEU A 102 0.82 -9.32 -2.12
CA LEU A 102 0.02 -10.55 -2.08
C LEU A 102 0.61 -11.57 -1.11
N SER A 103 1.94 -11.69 -1.04
CA SER A 103 2.64 -12.49 -0.03
C SER A 103 2.32 -12.00 1.38
N PHE A 104 2.39 -10.69 1.63
CA PHE A 104 2.01 -10.10 2.91
C PHE A 104 0.57 -10.48 3.29
N THR A 105 -0.41 -10.20 2.42
CA THR A 105 -1.83 -10.49 2.71
C THR A 105 -2.07 -11.98 2.94
N THR A 106 -1.39 -12.86 2.19
CA THR A 106 -1.53 -14.31 2.35
C THR A 106 -0.98 -14.79 3.69
N MET A 107 0.18 -14.26 4.12
CA MET A 107 0.77 -14.59 5.42
C MET A 107 -0.04 -13.99 6.57
N ALA A 108 -0.46 -12.73 6.47
CA ALA A 108 -1.32 -12.09 7.45
C ALA A 108 -2.62 -12.89 7.62
N CYS A 109 -3.29 -13.30 6.55
CA CYS A 109 -4.51 -14.13 6.63
C CYS A 109 -4.31 -15.55 7.16
N SER A 110 -3.07 -16.00 7.37
CA SER A 110 -2.85 -17.28 8.07
C SER A 110 -3.22 -17.19 9.56
N CYS A 111 -3.33 -15.98 10.12
CA CYS A 111 -3.83 -15.73 11.47
C CYS A 111 -5.21 -16.39 11.74
N VAL A 112 -6.09 -16.47 10.72
CA VAL A 112 -7.40 -17.11 10.84
C VAL A 112 -7.25 -18.61 11.12
N SER A 113 -6.31 -19.27 10.43
CA SER A 113 -6.02 -20.69 10.67
C SER A 113 -5.33 -20.95 12.01
N LEU A 114 -4.68 -19.93 12.57
CA LEU A 114 -4.07 -19.96 13.89
C LEU A 114 -5.07 -19.62 15.01
N GLY A 115 -6.34 -19.34 14.67
CA GLY A 115 -7.39 -19.05 15.65
C GLY A 115 -7.35 -17.63 16.24
N LEU A 116 -6.65 -16.69 15.59
CA LEU A 116 -6.52 -15.30 16.06
C LEU A 116 -7.73 -14.40 15.70
N GLY A 117 -8.78 -14.96 15.11
CA GLY A 117 -10.00 -14.25 14.71
C GLY A 117 -10.17 -14.16 13.19
N GLU A 118 -11.32 -13.68 12.71
CA GLU A 118 -11.57 -13.49 11.27
C GLU A 118 -11.08 -12.12 10.76
N ASP A 119 -10.94 -11.15 11.66
CA ASP A 119 -10.58 -9.76 11.33
C ASP A 119 -9.07 -9.52 11.32
N CYS A 120 -8.25 -10.50 11.74
CA CYS A 120 -6.80 -10.37 11.91
C CYS A 120 -6.01 -10.17 10.60
N CYS A 121 -6.66 -10.20 9.44
CA CYS A 121 -6.03 -9.89 8.17
C CYS A 121 -6.73 -8.82 7.34
N ALA A 122 -7.64 -8.07 7.97
CA ALA A 122 -8.36 -6.98 7.33
C ALA A 122 -7.88 -5.62 7.84
N GLY A 123 -7.82 -4.64 6.93
CA GLY A 123 -7.56 -3.25 7.30
C GLY A 123 -6.10 -2.97 7.64
N LYS A 124 -5.90 -2.05 8.59
CA LYS A 124 -4.57 -1.58 9.01
C LYS A 124 -3.94 -2.44 10.09
N ASP A 125 -4.76 -3.26 10.74
CA ASP A 125 -4.37 -4.16 11.83
C ASP A 125 -4.04 -5.57 11.28
N ALA A 126 -3.91 -5.69 9.95
CA ALA A 126 -3.44 -6.92 9.33
C ALA A 126 -1.95 -7.09 9.61
N GLU A 127 -1.59 -8.16 10.31
CA GLU A 127 -0.23 -8.43 10.74
C GLU A 127 0.18 -9.87 10.39
N ILE A 128 1.44 -10.08 10.05
CA ILE A 128 2.03 -11.41 9.95
C ILE A 128 2.40 -11.86 11.36
N PRO A 129 1.72 -12.84 11.97
CA PRO A 129 2.02 -13.23 13.33
C PRO A 129 3.41 -13.86 13.40
N VAL A 130 4.33 -13.24 14.14
CA VAL A 130 5.72 -13.71 14.28
C VAL A 130 6.01 -14.28 15.67
N SER A 131 5.18 -13.95 16.65
CA SER A 131 5.27 -14.42 18.04
C SER A 131 4.57 -15.77 18.30
N VAL A 132 4.28 -16.56 17.26
CA VAL A 132 3.58 -17.84 17.42
C VAL A 132 4.48 -18.81 18.17
N SER A 133 4.22 -19.00 19.47
CA SER A 133 5.05 -19.85 20.33
C SER A 133 5.09 -21.26 19.78
N SER A 134 6.27 -21.72 19.37
CA SER A 134 6.53 -23.07 18.86
C SER A 134 6.34 -24.18 19.91
N THR A 135 5.81 -23.85 21.09
CA THR A 135 5.59 -24.77 22.21
C THR A 135 4.33 -25.62 22.04
N ALA A 136 3.50 -25.33 21.05
CA ALA A 136 2.35 -26.16 20.70
C ALA A 136 2.76 -27.13 19.58
N ASP A 137 2.62 -28.44 19.81
CA ASP A 137 2.69 -29.51 18.80
C ASP A 137 1.48 -29.41 17.82
N ASP A 138 1.18 -28.21 17.32
CA ASP A 138 0.09 -27.94 16.39
C ASP A 138 0.63 -27.96 14.95
N PRO A 139 0.22 -28.95 14.12
CA PRO A 139 0.68 -29.04 12.74
C PRO A 139 0.31 -27.82 11.90
N ALA A 140 -0.71 -27.03 12.27
CA ALA A 140 -1.04 -25.78 11.60
C ALA A 140 0.01 -24.70 11.85
N VAL A 141 0.53 -24.62 13.09
CA VAL A 141 1.62 -23.70 13.45
C VAL A 141 2.90 -24.09 12.72
N GLU A 142 3.24 -25.37 12.68
CA GLU A 142 4.42 -25.87 11.97
C GLU A 142 4.35 -25.57 10.46
N ALA A 143 3.19 -25.81 9.83
CA ALA A 143 2.98 -25.51 8.42
C ALA A 143 3.05 -24.00 8.12
N TYR A 144 2.51 -23.16 9.02
CA TYR A 144 2.60 -21.71 8.93
C TYR A 144 4.05 -21.23 9.02
N LEU A 145 4.78 -21.67 10.05
CA LEU A 145 6.19 -21.32 10.23
C LEU A 145 7.00 -21.74 8.99
N ALA A 146 6.82 -22.96 8.50
CA ALA A 146 7.49 -23.42 7.28
C ALA A 146 7.18 -22.52 6.07
N ASN A 147 5.95 -22.03 5.91
CA ASN A 147 5.60 -21.12 4.82
C ASN A 147 6.31 -19.76 4.96
N VAL A 148 6.32 -19.17 6.16
CA VAL A 148 7.03 -17.91 6.41
C VAL A 148 8.53 -18.07 6.20
N CYS A 149 9.12 -19.17 6.69
CA CYS A 149 10.53 -19.51 6.48
C CYS A 149 10.88 -19.56 4.98
N ASN A 150 10.04 -20.18 4.15
CA ASN A 150 10.27 -20.28 2.71
C ASN A 150 10.28 -18.89 2.03
N VAL A 151 9.38 -18.00 2.45
CA VAL A 151 9.34 -16.62 1.94
C VAL A 151 10.61 -15.86 2.36
N LEU A 152 11.01 -15.96 3.63
CA LEU A 152 12.23 -15.32 4.13
C LEU A 152 13.49 -15.88 3.46
N ALA A 153 13.60 -17.20 3.31
CA ALA A 153 14.72 -17.86 2.64
C ALA A 153 14.87 -17.37 1.20
N THR A 154 13.76 -17.25 0.47
CA THR A 154 13.77 -16.75 -0.92
C THR A 154 14.28 -15.31 -0.99
N GLY A 155 13.95 -14.47 0.00
CA GLY A 155 14.50 -13.12 0.12
C GLY A 155 15.99 -13.11 0.47
N MET A 156 16.40 -13.96 1.42
CA MET A 156 17.78 -14.02 1.91
C MET A 156 18.78 -14.61 0.93
N VAL A 157 18.39 -15.52 0.03
CA VAL A 157 19.30 -16.10 -0.98
C VAL A 157 19.88 -15.04 -1.92
N ASN A 158 19.21 -13.89 -2.06
CA ASN A 158 19.70 -12.76 -2.85
C ASN A 158 20.65 -11.84 -2.06
N VAL A 159 20.70 -11.98 -0.73
CA VAL A 159 21.68 -11.30 0.13
C VAL A 159 22.81 -12.28 0.39
N SER A 160 24.00 -11.98 -0.14
CA SER A 160 25.19 -12.71 0.27
C SER A 160 25.50 -12.37 1.74
N MET A 161 24.88 -13.10 2.67
CA MET A 161 25.19 -13.01 4.09
C MET A 161 26.69 -13.30 4.27
N PRO A 162 27.44 -12.51 5.04
CA PRO A 162 28.83 -12.80 5.32
C PRO A 162 28.91 -14.15 6.05
N SER A 163 29.41 -15.17 5.35
CA SER A 163 29.74 -16.48 5.93
C SER A 163 30.92 -16.33 6.89
N SER A 164 30.66 -15.87 8.12
CA SER A 164 31.59 -15.98 9.23
C SER A 164 30.89 -15.93 10.59
N VAL A 165 30.12 -16.97 10.91
CA VAL A 165 30.08 -17.44 12.30
C VAL A 165 30.97 -18.67 12.32
N GLY A 166 32.20 -18.49 12.79
CA GLY A 166 33.18 -19.55 12.90
C GLY A 166 32.63 -20.71 13.72
N ALA A 167 32.90 -21.93 13.26
CA ALA A 167 32.60 -23.15 13.98
C ALA A 167 33.09 -23.05 15.43
N VAL A 168 32.15 -22.95 16.38
CA VAL A 168 32.44 -23.09 17.80
C VAL A 168 32.76 -24.56 18.05
N THR A 169 34.05 -24.89 18.06
CA THR A 169 34.53 -26.14 18.63
C THR A 169 34.21 -26.17 20.12
N LYS A 170 33.33 -27.10 20.48
CA LYS A 170 32.96 -27.53 21.83
C LYS A 170 34.15 -27.59 22.79
N PRO A 171 34.23 -26.76 23.85
CA PRO A 171 35.08 -27.04 24.99
C PRO A 171 34.26 -27.85 26.01
N THR A 172 34.63 -29.12 26.17
CA THR A 172 34.27 -29.92 27.34
C THR A 172 34.93 -29.30 28.57
N THR A 173 34.17 -28.56 29.38
CA THR A 173 34.54 -28.25 30.76
C THR A 173 33.35 -28.51 31.66
N ALA A 174 33.45 -29.56 32.47
CA ALA A 174 32.50 -29.85 33.53
C ALA A 174 32.56 -28.72 34.58
N ILE A 175 31.45 -28.02 34.78
CA ILE A 175 31.26 -27.10 35.91
C ILE A 175 30.22 -27.74 36.83
N SER A 176 30.69 -28.05 38.03
CA SER A 176 29.93 -28.61 39.14
C SER A 176 29.04 -27.53 39.74
N PHE A 177 27.73 -27.82 39.85
CA PHE A 177 26.78 -27.01 40.60
C PHE A 177 27.09 -27.13 42.10
N THR A 178 27.33 -26.00 42.75
CA THR A 178 27.24 -25.87 44.22
C THR A 178 26.18 -24.83 44.54
N GLU A 179 25.15 -25.26 45.28
CA GLU A 179 24.10 -24.42 45.85
C GLU A 179 24.70 -23.42 46.86
N PRO A 180 24.18 -22.18 46.95
CA PRO A 180 24.29 -21.40 48.17
C PRO A 180 23.02 -21.58 49.00
N THR A 181 23.22 -22.26 50.14
CA THR A 181 22.36 -22.21 51.33
C THR A 181 22.62 -20.91 52.11
N VAL A 182 21.69 -20.55 53.01
CA VAL A 182 21.82 -19.65 54.19
C VAL A 182 21.42 -18.18 53.90
N SER A 183 20.62 -17.45 54.69
CA SER A 183 20.02 -17.64 56.02
C SER A 183 18.85 -16.69 56.21
N ALA A 184 17.97 -17.06 57.14
CA ALA A 184 17.01 -16.19 57.81
C ALA A 184 17.69 -15.11 58.68
N GLY A 185 17.02 -13.95 58.81
CA GLY A 185 17.37 -12.89 59.76
C GLY A 185 16.43 -11.68 59.72
N VAL A 186 15.32 -11.76 60.46
CA VAL A 186 14.42 -10.68 60.93
C VAL A 186 14.85 -10.36 62.38
N PRO A 187 14.88 -9.09 62.90
CA PRO A 187 13.71 -8.29 63.34
C PRO A 187 13.79 -6.77 63.08
N SER A 188 12.67 -6.10 62.78
CA SER A 188 11.71 -5.37 63.67
C SER A 188 12.13 -3.93 64.00
N ASP A 189 11.37 -2.94 63.51
CA ASP A 189 10.49 -2.08 64.32
C ASP A 189 10.11 -0.75 63.62
N GLY A 190 8.80 -0.45 63.68
CA GLY A 190 8.30 0.86 64.14
C GLY A 190 8.04 1.96 63.10
N GLY A 191 6.78 2.38 62.98
CA GLY A 191 6.46 3.74 62.51
C GLY A 191 5.13 3.89 61.79
N ALA A 192 4.07 4.18 62.55
CA ALA A 192 2.73 4.47 62.07
C ALA A 192 2.54 5.95 61.70
N LEU A 193 1.58 6.22 60.79
CA LEU A 193 0.45 7.17 60.91
C LEU A 193 0.15 8.03 59.67
N LEU A 194 -1.13 7.97 59.29
CA LEU A 194 -2.03 9.04 58.82
C LEU A 194 -1.86 9.63 57.41
N GLY A 195 -2.96 9.60 56.64
CA GLY A 195 -3.17 10.50 55.51
C GLY A 195 -4.25 10.06 54.52
N THR A 196 -5.50 10.23 54.92
CA THR A 196 -6.77 10.15 54.17
C THR A 196 -6.76 10.51 52.67
N ASN A 197 -7.36 9.65 51.84
CA ASN A 197 -7.87 10.01 50.51
C ASN A 197 -9.41 9.99 50.52
N ASP A 198 -10.01 11.18 50.38
CA ASP A 198 -11.40 11.40 49.98
C ASP A 198 -11.56 11.00 48.49
N ALA A 199 -12.43 10.06 48.16
CA ALA A 199 -13.85 10.26 47.84
C ALA A 199 -14.09 11.11 46.58
N MET A 200 -14.29 10.43 45.45
CA MET A 200 -15.13 10.96 44.38
C MET A 200 -15.99 9.84 43.78
N ALA A 201 -17.29 10.03 43.95
CA ALA A 201 -18.39 9.17 43.52
C ALA A 201 -18.70 9.39 42.03
N ALA A 202 -19.11 8.32 41.33
CA ALA A 202 -20.03 8.42 40.20
C ALA A 202 -20.69 7.08 39.88
N ALA A 203 -22.03 7.13 39.91
CA ALA A 203 -23.01 6.37 39.12
C ALA A 203 -23.09 4.85 39.26
N SER A 204 -24.09 4.45 40.05
CA SER A 204 -24.67 3.11 40.17
C SER A 204 -25.66 2.81 39.04
N GLU A 205 -25.72 1.53 38.71
CA GLU A 205 -26.50 0.85 37.68
C GLU A 205 -28.02 0.84 37.97
N GLU A 206 -28.82 0.85 36.90
CA GLU A 206 -30.26 0.57 36.90
C GLU A 206 -30.56 -0.40 35.76
N SER A 207 -30.90 -1.66 36.08
CA SER A 207 -31.96 -2.44 35.42
C SER A 207 -32.01 -3.90 35.92
N GLU A 208 -33.11 -4.23 36.60
CA GLU A 208 -33.76 -5.56 36.64
C GLU A 208 -35.13 -5.40 35.91
N PRO A 209 -35.93 -6.46 35.58
CA PRO A 209 -35.84 -7.85 36.00
C PRO A 209 -36.08 -8.93 34.91
N THR A 210 -35.60 -10.12 35.28
CA THR A 210 -35.98 -11.47 34.87
C THR A 210 -37.49 -11.71 34.75
N THR A 211 -37.95 -12.41 33.71
CA THR A 211 -39.25 -13.11 33.74
C THR A 211 -39.11 -14.54 33.23
N THR A 212 -39.40 -15.45 34.15
CA THR A 212 -39.52 -16.91 34.03
C THR A 212 -40.91 -17.28 33.51
N VAL A 213 -41.03 -18.16 32.51
CA VAL A 213 -42.26 -18.93 32.24
C VAL A 213 -41.90 -20.38 31.87
N ALA A 214 -42.61 -21.31 32.51
CA ALA A 214 -42.51 -22.78 32.46
C ALA A 214 -43.38 -23.40 31.33
N PRO A 215 -43.39 -24.75 31.13
CA PRO A 215 -43.61 -25.40 29.81
C PRO A 215 -44.98 -26.10 29.58
N ASP A 216 -45.10 -26.64 28.34
CA ASP A 216 -45.95 -27.75 27.80
C ASP A 216 -47.42 -27.48 27.37
N PRO A 217 -48.09 -28.32 26.52
CA PRO A 217 -47.62 -29.44 25.65
C PRO A 217 -48.27 -29.54 24.22
N ALA A 218 -47.74 -30.48 23.41
CA ALA A 218 -48.39 -31.34 22.40
C ALA A 218 -49.08 -30.75 21.14
N VAL A 219 -48.52 -31.01 19.94
CA VAL A 219 -49.29 -31.17 18.68
C VAL A 219 -48.69 -32.23 17.74
N ILE A 220 -49.36 -33.38 17.70
CA ILE A 220 -49.76 -34.23 16.56
C ILE A 220 -48.78 -34.39 15.36
N VAL A 221 -48.20 -35.60 15.31
CA VAL A 221 -47.64 -36.23 14.11
C VAL A 221 -48.76 -36.59 13.14
N THR A 222 -48.69 -36.08 11.90
CA THR A 222 -49.51 -36.57 10.79
C THR A 222 -48.59 -37.08 9.69
N ALA A 223 -48.62 -38.39 9.48
CA ALA A 223 -47.94 -39.08 8.40
C ALA A 223 -48.67 -38.80 7.08
N ALA A 224 -47.95 -38.27 6.09
CA ALA A 224 -48.40 -38.22 4.70
C ALA A 224 -47.43 -39.04 3.85
N THR A 225 -47.91 -40.22 3.48
CA THR A 225 -47.40 -41.09 2.41
C THR A 225 -47.40 -40.30 1.10
N VAL A 226 -46.24 -40.15 0.46
CA VAL A 226 -46.15 -39.72 -0.95
C VAL A 226 -45.30 -40.73 -1.69
N GLU A 227 -45.96 -41.36 -2.67
CA GLU A 227 -45.47 -42.33 -3.62
C GLU A 227 -44.38 -41.72 -4.51
N GLY A 228 -43.40 -42.55 -4.89
CA GLY A 228 -42.23 -42.14 -5.68
C GLY A 228 -42.54 -41.76 -7.13
N PRO A 229 -41.53 -41.23 -7.83
CA PRO A 229 -41.23 -41.74 -9.15
C PRO A 229 -39.71 -42.00 -9.35
N VAL A 230 -39.35 -43.18 -9.83
CA VAL A 230 -39.02 -43.50 -11.24
C VAL A 230 -37.68 -42.90 -11.70
N GLU A 231 -36.70 -43.81 -11.73
CA GLU A 231 -35.56 -44.00 -12.64
C GLU A 231 -34.72 -42.79 -13.09
N SER A 232 -33.42 -42.92 -12.79
CA SER A 232 -32.37 -41.98 -13.16
C SER A 232 -31.98 -42.14 -14.63
N GLU A 233 -32.29 -41.16 -15.46
CA GLU A 233 -31.63 -41.02 -16.76
C GLU A 233 -30.32 -40.25 -16.59
N LYS A 234 -29.22 -40.95 -16.86
CA LYS A 234 -27.88 -40.39 -17.02
C LYS A 234 -27.89 -39.41 -18.20
N SER A 235 -28.01 -38.12 -17.89
CA SER A 235 -27.75 -37.03 -18.84
C SER A 235 -26.25 -36.98 -19.11
N GLY A 236 -25.81 -37.77 -20.09
CA GLY A 236 -24.47 -37.68 -20.64
C GLY A 236 -24.28 -36.31 -21.29
N LEU A 237 -23.40 -35.50 -20.70
CA LEU A 237 -22.91 -34.29 -21.33
C LEU A 237 -22.34 -34.70 -22.70
N SER A 238 -22.98 -34.26 -23.78
CA SER A 238 -22.53 -34.54 -25.15
C SER A 238 -21.03 -34.23 -25.27
N ASN A 239 -20.26 -35.16 -25.81
CA ASN A 239 -18.81 -34.99 -26.04
C ASN A 239 -18.48 -33.68 -26.77
N VAL A 240 -19.42 -33.14 -27.54
CA VAL A 240 -19.31 -31.84 -28.21
C VAL A 240 -19.19 -30.69 -27.21
N THR A 241 -20.01 -30.67 -26.16
CA THR A 241 -19.99 -29.62 -25.12
C THR A 241 -18.68 -29.65 -24.32
N LEU A 242 -18.16 -30.84 -24.05
CA LEU A 242 -16.91 -31.02 -23.31
C LEU A 242 -15.71 -30.52 -24.13
N VAL A 243 -15.71 -30.73 -25.45
CA VAL A 243 -14.70 -30.17 -26.37
C VAL A 243 -14.75 -28.63 -26.39
N PHE A 244 -15.93 -28.01 -26.41
CA PHE A 244 -16.02 -26.54 -26.37
C PHE A 244 -15.54 -25.92 -25.06
N ILE A 245 -15.79 -26.59 -23.92
CA ILE A 245 -15.27 -26.14 -22.62
C ILE A 245 -13.74 -26.23 -22.59
N ILE A 246 -13.16 -27.33 -23.05
CA ILE A 246 -11.70 -27.50 -23.13
C ILE A 246 -11.09 -26.47 -24.10
N LEU A 247 -11.73 -26.24 -25.26
CA LEU A 247 -11.26 -25.27 -26.24
C LEU A 247 -11.29 -23.83 -25.68
N GLY A 248 -12.35 -23.47 -24.95
CA GLY A 248 -12.46 -22.18 -24.26
C GLY A 248 -11.39 -21.98 -23.19
N LEU A 249 -11.10 -23.02 -22.40
CA LEU A 249 -10.08 -22.96 -21.34
C LEU A 249 -8.65 -22.89 -21.87
N VAL A 250 -8.38 -23.28 -23.11
CA VAL A 250 -7.03 -23.22 -23.70
C VAL A 250 -6.85 -21.98 -24.58
N ILE A 251 -7.83 -21.65 -25.42
CA ILE A 251 -7.69 -20.56 -26.40
C ILE A 251 -7.78 -19.19 -25.72
N ILE A 252 -8.67 -19.01 -24.74
CA ILE A 252 -8.86 -17.70 -24.10
C ILE A 252 -7.61 -17.26 -23.33
N PRO A 253 -6.96 -18.10 -22.47
CA PRO A 253 -5.72 -17.70 -21.82
C PRO A 253 -4.56 -17.48 -22.80
N SER A 254 -4.48 -18.29 -23.86
CA SER A 254 -3.44 -18.14 -24.90
C SER A 254 -3.56 -16.80 -25.64
N ALA A 255 -4.79 -16.36 -25.94
CA ALA A 255 -5.04 -15.05 -26.56
C ALA A 255 -4.70 -13.89 -25.62
N ILE A 256 -4.98 -14.03 -24.31
CA ILE A 256 -4.62 -13.02 -23.29
C ILE A 256 -3.10 -12.89 -23.19
N VAL A 257 -2.34 -13.99 -23.14
CA VAL A 257 -0.88 -13.98 -23.10
C VAL A 257 -0.29 -13.38 -24.39
N ALA A 258 -0.86 -13.69 -25.56
CA ALA A 258 -0.45 -13.08 -26.83
C ALA A 258 -0.72 -11.56 -26.87
N ALA A 259 -1.84 -11.10 -26.33
CA ALA A 259 -2.14 -9.68 -26.21
C ALA A 259 -1.18 -8.97 -25.24
N PHE A 260 -0.85 -9.60 -24.11
CA PHE A 260 0.08 -9.05 -23.11
C PHE A 260 1.52 -8.94 -23.62
N THR A 261 2.00 -9.95 -24.35
CA THR A 261 3.34 -9.94 -24.95
C THR A 261 3.48 -8.88 -26.04
N LYS A 262 2.43 -8.64 -26.83
CA LYS A 262 2.38 -7.56 -27.82
C LYS A 262 2.32 -6.18 -27.15
N TYR A 263 1.57 -6.03 -26.06
CA TYR A 263 1.48 -4.79 -25.28
C TYR A 263 2.83 -4.42 -24.63
N ARG A 264 3.58 -5.40 -24.10
CA ARG A 264 4.94 -5.16 -23.55
C ARG A 264 5.92 -4.65 -24.62
N LYS A 265 5.94 -5.26 -25.81
CA LYS A 265 6.82 -4.83 -26.91
C LYS A 265 6.60 -3.38 -27.36
N THR A 266 5.37 -2.86 -27.24
CA THR A 266 5.07 -1.47 -27.62
C THR A 266 5.48 -0.42 -26.57
N LYS A 267 5.79 -0.81 -25.32
CA LYS A 267 6.25 0.13 -24.29
C LYS A 267 7.77 0.31 -24.24
N ASP A 268 8.56 -0.64 -24.75
CA ASP A 268 10.03 -0.55 -24.75
C ASP A 268 10.61 0.34 -25.86
N VAL A 269 9.78 0.88 -26.77
CA VAL A 269 10.25 1.72 -27.90
C VAL A 269 9.74 3.16 -27.78
N ARG A 270 9.87 3.77 -26.58
CA ARG A 270 9.79 5.24 -26.45
C ARG A 270 11.19 5.80 -26.19
N PRO A 271 11.76 6.62 -27.09
CA PRO A 271 13.15 7.05 -27.01
C PRO A 271 13.39 8.01 -25.83
N ARG A 272 14.46 7.74 -25.07
CA ARG A 272 15.04 8.55 -23.99
C ARG A 272 15.67 9.89 -24.47
N GLN A 273 15.04 10.63 -25.38
CA GLN A 273 15.57 11.91 -25.86
C GLN A 273 14.46 12.95 -26.04
N ALA A 274 14.04 13.59 -24.95
CA ALA A 274 13.43 14.93 -24.96
C ALA A 274 13.23 15.46 -23.53
N SER A 275 14.31 15.72 -22.78
CA SER A 275 14.27 16.63 -21.63
C SER A 275 15.69 17.10 -21.23
N LEU A 276 16.35 17.79 -22.16
CA LEU A 276 17.52 18.63 -21.88
C LEU A 276 17.46 19.84 -22.82
N SER A 277 16.64 20.83 -22.44
CA SER A 277 16.78 22.23 -22.87
C SER A 277 15.97 23.12 -21.94
N ILE A 278 16.36 23.17 -20.66
CA ILE A 278 16.03 24.33 -19.83
C ILE A 278 17.08 25.37 -20.20
N LYS A 279 16.62 26.43 -20.86
CA LYS A 279 17.40 27.62 -21.18
C LYS A 279 17.91 28.22 -19.87
N ALA A 280 19.22 28.43 -19.80
CA ALA A 280 19.84 29.35 -18.87
C ALA A 280 19.22 30.74 -19.10
N GLY A 281 18.42 31.18 -18.14
CA GLY A 281 18.02 32.58 -17.99
C GLY A 281 18.93 33.19 -16.94
N ASP A 282 19.77 34.11 -17.38
CA ASP A 282 20.61 34.95 -16.54
C ASP A 282 19.71 35.98 -15.84
N ASP A 283 19.61 35.90 -14.52
CA ASP A 283 19.21 36.97 -13.59
C ASP A 283 19.86 36.56 -12.25
N GLU A 284 21.13 36.91 -12.02
CA GLU A 284 21.57 38.12 -11.31
C GLU A 284 20.82 38.32 -9.97
N TRP A 285 21.62 38.24 -8.88
CA TRP A 285 21.31 38.35 -7.43
C TRP A 285 21.42 37.05 -6.61
N TYR A 286 22.66 36.58 -6.43
CA TYR A 286 23.07 35.80 -5.25
C TYR A 286 24.49 36.21 -4.87
N GLU A 287 24.65 36.86 -3.71
CA GLU A 287 25.98 37.13 -3.15
C GLU A 287 26.63 35.81 -2.68
N PRO A 288 27.92 35.60 -2.95
CA PRO A 288 28.60 34.38 -2.53
C PRO A 288 28.81 34.41 -1.01
N VAL A 289 28.11 33.53 -0.29
CA VAL A 289 28.34 33.34 1.14
C VAL A 289 29.73 32.75 1.34
N GLU A 290 30.59 33.49 2.04
CA GLU A 290 32.01 33.20 2.32
C GLU A 290 32.23 32.01 3.29
N ASN A 291 31.19 31.22 3.60
CA ASN A 291 31.18 30.15 4.60
C ASN A 291 31.52 28.74 4.07
N GLN A 292 31.90 28.56 2.80
CA GLN A 292 32.26 27.23 2.31
C GLN A 292 33.59 26.67 2.85
N LYS A 293 34.48 27.54 3.36
CA LYS A 293 35.76 27.09 3.96
C LYS A 293 35.59 26.53 5.38
N SER A 294 34.57 26.92 6.13
CA SER A 294 34.34 26.40 7.48
C SER A 294 33.69 25.01 7.46
N LEU A 295 32.79 24.73 6.51
CA LEU A 295 32.15 23.41 6.36
C LEU A 295 33.15 22.29 6.00
N ALA A 296 34.10 22.56 5.10
CA ALA A 296 35.12 21.56 4.75
C ALA A 296 36.08 21.26 5.92
N ALA A 297 36.30 22.23 6.82
CA ALA A 297 37.10 22.05 8.03
C ALA A 297 36.34 21.27 9.10
N SER A 298 35.03 21.52 9.29
CA SER A 298 34.19 20.76 10.22
C SER A 298 34.02 19.31 9.79
N ASP A 299 33.84 19.03 8.49
CA ASP A 299 33.66 17.66 8.00
C ASP A 299 34.91 16.81 8.18
N ALA A 300 36.10 17.40 7.99
CA ALA A 300 37.37 16.72 8.23
C ALA A 300 37.60 16.40 9.72
N ILE A 301 37.16 17.29 10.62
CA ILE A 301 37.23 17.08 12.07
C ILE A 301 36.24 15.99 12.50
N VAL A 302 35.00 16.01 12.01
CA VAL A 302 33.98 15.00 12.33
C VAL A 302 34.42 13.60 11.87
N ALA A 303 35.01 13.49 10.68
CA ALA A 303 35.56 12.23 10.17
C ALA A 303 36.71 11.68 11.03
N ALA A 304 37.61 12.54 11.51
CA ALA A 304 38.70 12.15 12.40
C ALA A 304 38.19 11.74 13.80
N VAL A 305 37.16 12.40 14.33
CA VAL A 305 36.59 12.03 15.63
C VAL A 305 35.82 10.71 15.57
N MET A 306 35.17 10.41 14.45
CA MET A 306 34.48 9.13 14.21
C MET A 306 35.45 7.93 14.16
N SER A 307 36.74 8.14 13.84
CA SER A 307 37.75 7.07 13.84
C SER A 307 38.33 6.77 15.24
N GLY A 308 37.86 7.44 16.30
CA GLY A 308 38.20 7.13 17.69
C GLY A 308 39.62 7.52 18.13
N GLU A 309 40.37 8.27 17.30
CA GLU A 309 41.78 8.59 17.55
C GLU A 309 42.01 10.04 18.04
N VAL A 310 40.95 10.83 18.25
CA VAL A 310 41.08 12.25 18.62
C VAL A 310 40.94 12.39 20.14
N SER A 311 42.06 12.22 20.83
CA SER A 311 42.22 12.62 22.25
C SER A 311 42.91 13.98 22.40
N ASP A 312 43.08 14.72 21.30
CA ASP A 312 43.71 16.04 21.37
C ASP A 312 42.72 17.06 21.98
N PRO A 313 43.00 17.60 23.18
CA PRO A 313 42.11 18.53 23.86
C PRO A 313 41.84 19.80 23.04
N ALA A 314 42.76 20.21 22.15
CA ALA A 314 42.56 21.37 21.31
C ALA A 314 41.46 21.16 20.26
N VAL A 315 41.34 19.93 19.71
CA VAL A 315 40.30 19.61 18.71
C VAL A 315 38.93 19.52 19.39
N ILE A 316 38.89 18.96 20.60
CA ILE A 316 37.67 18.87 21.41
C ILE A 316 37.15 20.26 21.79
N GLU A 317 38.04 21.16 22.23
CA GLU A 317 37.67 22.54 22.56
C GLU A 317 37.09 23.29 21.36
N GLU A 318 37.70 23.15 20.17
CA GLU A 318 37.22 23.80 18.95
C GLU A 318 35.84 23.26 18.52
N GLU A 319 35.64 21.94 18.59
CA GLU A 319 34.35 21.36 18.24
C GLU A 319 33.26 21.75 19.25
N VAL A 320 33.55 21.78 20.55
CA VAL A 320 32.61 22.29 21.56
C VAL A 320 32.26 23.75 21.26
N ARG A 321 33.24 24.59 20.86
CA ARG A 321 32.99 25.99 20.49
C ARG A 321 31.99 26.12 19.34
N VAL A 322 32.21 25.36 18.26
CA VAL A 322 31.30 25.35 17.11
C VAL A 322 29.89 24.89 17.53
N LEU A 323 29.79 23.79 18.26
CA LEU A 323 28.50 23.26 18.69
C LEU A 323 27.75 24.21 19.62
N VAL A 324 28.44 24.92 20.52
CA VAL A 324 27.82 25.92 21.42
C VAL A 324 27.28 27.13 20.65
N GLU A 325 27.99 27.59 19.63
CA GLU A 325 27.55 28.69 18.77
C GLU A 325 26.29 28.29 17.97
N GLU A 326 26.29 27.10 17.37
CA GLU A 326 25.17 26.60 16.56
C GLU A 326 23.93 26.29 17.40
N THR A 327 24.12 25.67 18.57
CA THR A 327 23.01 25.27 19.45
C THR A 327 22.49 26.41 20.33
N LYS A 328 23.18 27.56 20.34
CA LYS A 328 22.84 28.74 21.15
C LYS A 328 22.64 28.38 22.62
N THR A 329 23.45 27.46 23.17
CA THR A 329 23.32 27.07 24.57
C THR A 329 23.58 28.27 25.48
N PRO A 330 22.85 28.40 26.61
CA PRO A 330 23.00 29.55 27.51
C PRO A 330 24.33 29.57 28.29
N LYS A 331 25.11 28.49 28.25
CA LYS A 331 26.40 28.38 28.93
C LYS A 331 27.54 28.64 27.97
N SER A 332 28.58 29.31 28.46
CA SER A 332 29.79 29.55 27.68
C SER A 332 30.63 28.28 27.48
N VAL A 333 31.48 28.27 26.46
CA VAL A 333 32.39 27.15 26.14
C VAL A 333 33.27 26.79 27.35
N ASP A 334 33.86 27.80 28.00
CA ASP A 334 34.73 27.62 29.18
C ASP A 334 33.98 26.98 30.35
N GLU A 335 32.71 27.37 30.59
CA GLU A 335 31.88 26.80 31.64
C GLU A 335 31.53 25.34 31.37
N LEU A 336 31.23 25.00 30.12
CA LEU A 336 30.93 23.64 29.70
C LEU A 336 32.18 22.74 29.80
N LEU A 337 33.32 23.17 29.27
CA LEU A 337 34.58 22.42 29.37
C LEU A 337 35.02 22.23 30.82
N LYS A 338 34.89 23.25 31.66
CA LYS A 338 35.19 23.15 33.09
C LYS A 338 34.25 22.20 33.83
N ALA A 339 32.95 22.18 33.51
CA ALA A 339 31.98 21.28 34.12
C ALA A 339 32.16 19.81 33.69
N TYR A 340 32.73 19.59 32.50
CA TYR A 340 32.99 18.28 31.92
C TYR A 340 34.48 17.91 31.89
N ALA A 341 35.32 18.53 32.72
CA ALA A 341 36.74 18.20 32.80
C ALA A 341 36.97 16.70 33.06
N GLY A 342 37.72 16.03 32.18
CA GLY A 342 37.94 14.58 32.17
C GLY A 342 36.78 13.74 31.60
N ARG A 343 35.73 14.37 31.08
CA ARG A 343 34.55 13.76 30.42
C ARG A 343 34.12 14.57 29.19
N GLU A 344 35.06 15.17 28.49
CA GLU A 344 34.79 16.07 27.38
C GLU A 344 34.15 15.33 26.20
N MET A 345 34.42 14.04 26.04
CA MET A 345 33.75 13.19 25.05
C MET A 345 32.25 13.02 25.32
N ASP A 346 31.84 12.96 26.59
CA ASP A 346 30.42 12.91 26.96
C ASP A 346 29.73 14.24 26.63
N LEU A 347 30.43 15.37 26.84
CA LEU A 347 29.97 16.69 26.44
C LEU A 347 29.75 16.76 24.93
N LEU A 348 30.75 16.38 24.13
CA LEU A 348 30.62 16.35 22.66
C LEU A 348 29.45 15.48 22.21
N LYS A 349 29.31 14.28 22.78
CA LYS A 349 28.19 13.38 22.48
C LYS A 349 26.83 14.04 22.77
N HIS A 350 26.72 14.73 23.91
CA HIS A 350 25.50 15.43 24.29
C HIS A 350 25.21 16.63 23.38
N MET A 351 26.22 17.44 23.09
CA MET A 351 26.13 18.61 22.21
C MET A 351 25.72 18.23 20.78
N ARG A 352 26.33 17.18 20.22
CA ARG A 352 25.93 16.64 18.91
C ARG A 352 24.50 16.15 18.89
N LYS A 353 24.06 15.45 19.95
CA LYS A 353 22.67 15.01 20.08
C LYS A 353 21.71 16.20 20.15
N MET A 354 22.08 17.26 20.87
CA MET A 354 21.29 18.49 20.95
C MET A 354 21.18 19.19 19.60
N LYS A 355 22.29 19.33 18.88
CA LYS A 355 22.31 19.88 17.52
C LYS A 355 21.43 19.07 16.58
N ALA A 356 21.55 17.74 16.57
CA ALA A 356 20.72 16.89 15.72
C ALA A 356 19.22 17.02 16.01
N LEU A 357 18.83 17.24 17.27
CA LEU A 357 17.43 17.51 17.64
C LEU A 357 16.99 18.89 17.17
N GLN A 358 17.84 19.90 17.27
CA GLN A 358 17.55 21.24 16.75
C GLN A 358 17.39 21.23 15.23
N ASP A 359 18.30 20.59 14.50
CA ASP A 359 18.22 20.44 13.04
C ASP A 359 16.93 19.72 12.62
N LYS A 360 16.53 18.67 13.37
CA LYS A 360 15.26 17.98 13.16
C LYS A 360 14.07 18.93 13.40
N ASN A 361 14.08 19.71 14.47
CA ASN A 361 13.01 20.66 14.78
C ASN A 361 12.92 21.79 13.75
N ASP A 362 14.06 22.34 13.30
CA ASP A 362 14.10 23.37 12.26
C ASP A 362 13.56 22.83 10.93
N ALA A 363 13.90 21.58 10.58
CA ALA A 363 13.33 20.91 9.41
C ALA A 363 11.82 20.70 9.52
N ILE A 364 11.33 20.27 10.68
CA ILE A 364 9.89 20.13 10.97
C ILE A 364 9.18 21.49 10.84
N CYS A 365 9.73 22.55 11.42
CA CYS A 365 9.17 23.91 11.33
C CYS A 365 9.08 24.39 9.88
N ALA A 366 10.12 24.16 9.08
CA ALA A 366 10.13 24.49 7.66
C ALA A 366 9.04 23.71 6.88
N GLU A 367 8.90 22.40 7.14
CA GLU A 367 7.89 21.58 6.48
C GLU A 367 6.46 21.96 6.90
N VAL A 368 6.21 22.21 8.19
CA VAL A 368 4.91 22.69 8.68
C VAL A 368 4.54 24.00 8.01
N SER A 369 5.47 24.94 7.88
CA SER A 369 5.24 26.23 7.20
C SER A 369 4.84 26.05 5.73
N ASP A 370 5.57 25.22 4.98
CA ASP A 370 5.25 24.90 3.58
C ASP A 370 3.87 24.22 3.43
N LEU A 371 3.57 23.22 4.28
CA LEU A 371 2.28 22.54 4.26
C LEU A 371 1.12 23.46 4.64
N CYS A 372 1.32 24.36 5.60
CA CYS A 372 0.33 25.36 5.98
C CYS A 372 0.06 26.34 4.83
N GLN A 373 1.09 26.77 4.08
CA GLN A 373 0.90 27.60 2.90
C GLN A 373 0.08 26.88 1.81
N LYS A 374 0.32 25.58 1.63
CA LYS A 374 -0.41 24.75 0.64
C LYS A 374 -1.83 24.44 1.06
N VAL A 375 -2.10 24.13 2.32
CA VAL A 375 -3.42 23.71 2.82
C VAL A 375 -4.30 24.90 3.23
N THR A 376 -3.70 26.04 3.58
CA THR A 376 -4.39 27.23 4.12
C THR A 376 -5.29 26.88 5.32
N PRO A 377 -4.72 26.36 6.42
CA PRO A 377 -5.47 26.13 7.65
C PRO A 377 -5.93 27.46 8.29
N HIS A 378 -6.87 27.38 9.22
CA HIS A 378 -7.39 28.53 9.96
C HIS A 378 -6.44 29.06 11.05
N MET A 379 -5.32 28.36 11.30
CA MET A 379 -4.29 28.70 12.27
C MET A 379 -2.97 28.96 11.53
N THR A 380 -2.15 29.83 12.08
CA THR A 380 -0.79 30.09 11.56
C THR A 380 0.15 28.91 11.85
N PRO A 381 1.26 28.76 11.10
CA PRO A 381 2.28 27.74 11.39
C PRO A 381 2.78 27.79 12.84
N GLU A 382 2.99 28.99 13.37
CA GLU A 382 3.48 29.22 14.73
C GLU A 382 2.48 28.74 15.79
N GLU A 383 1.19 29.09 15.64
CA GLU A 383 0.12 28.64 16.54
C GLU A 383 -0.06 27.11 16.50
N LEU A 384 0.14 26.48 15.33
CA LEU A 384 0.08 25.03 15.20
C LEU A 384 1.26 24.34 15.88
N LEU A 385 2.48 24.87 15.71
CA LEU A 385 3.67 24.34 16.38
C LEU A 385 3.55 24.46 17.90
N GLU A 386 3.08 25.60 18.41
CA GLU A 386 2.85 25.78 19.85
C GLU A 386 1.83 24.77 20.40
N LYS A 387 0.71 24.55 19.69
CA LYS A 387 -0.33 23.61 20.14
C LYS A 387 0.10 22.13 20.07
N TYR A 388 1.05 21.83 19.20
CA TYR A 388 1.57 20.49 18.96
C TYR A 388 3.00 20.30 19.47
N GLU A 389 3.45 21.13 20.43
CA GLU A 389 4.76 20.98 21.07
C GLU A 389 4.94 19.56 21.62
N GLY A 390 6.02 18.89 21.19
CA GLY A 390 6.35 17.50 21.50
C GLY A 390 5.52 16.45 20.74
N ARG A 391 4.66 16.85 19.80
CA ARG A 391 3.82 15.99 18.94
C ARG A 391 3.81 16.46 17.49
N GLU A 392 4.90 17.06 17.03
CA GLU A 392 5.02 17.68 15.73
C GLU A 392 4.90 16.66 14.59
N ASP A 393 5.36 15.42 14.80
CA ASP A 393 5.20 14.32 13.84
C ASP A 393 3.71 14.02 13.55
N MET A 394 2.83 14.15 14.56
CA MET A 394 1.38 13.98 14.39
C MET A 394 0.77 15.16 13.62
N LEU A 395 1.26 16.39 13.86
CA LEU A 395 0.88 17.58 13.11
C LEU A 395 1.24 17.42 11.62
N LEU A 396 2.48 17.03 11.33
CA LEU A 396 2.93 16.76 9.94
C LEU A 396 2.08 15.70 9.26
N LYS A 397 1.81 14.57 9.94
CA LYS A 397 0.93 13.52 9.40
C LYS A 397 -0.47 14.06 9.06
N HIS A 398 -1.03 14.91 9.91
CA HIS A 398 -2.34 15.51 9.66
C HIS A 398 -2.31 16.52 8.50
N LEU A 399 -1.32 17.41 8.47
CA LEU A 399 -1.16 18.40 7.40
C LEU A 399 -0.91 17.74 6.03
N ARG A 400 -0.08 16.70 5.96
CA ARG A 400 0.14 15.90 4.74
C ARG A 400 -1.16 15.24 4.27
N LYS A 401 -1.97 14.70 5.19
CA LYS A 401 -3.28 14.13 4.87
C LYS A 401 -4.24 15.18 4.30
N LEU A 402 -4.30 16.37 4.91
CA LEU A 402 -5.11 17.48 4.41
C LEU A 402 -4.65 17.96 3.03
N TRP A 403 -3.33 18.00 2.80
CA TRP A 403 -2.76 18.35 1.52
C TRP A 403 -3.13 17.35 0.43
N ALA A 404 -3.03 16.04 0.71
CA ALA A 404 -3.46 14.99 -0.22
C ALA A 404 -4.95 15.08 -0.57
N LEU A 405 -5.81 15.42 0.41
CA LEU A 405 -7.23 15.66 0.16
C LEU A 405 -7.45 16.87 -0.76
N LYS A 406 -6.75 17.99 -0.49
CA LYS A 406 -6.83 19.19 -1.33
C LYS A 406 -6.38 18.91 -2.76
N GLN A 407 -5.29 18.16 -2.95
CA GLN A 407 -4.82 17.75 -4.27
C GLN A 407 -5.87 16.92 -5.02
N SER A 408 -6.53 15.97 -4.34
CA SER A 408 -7.61 15.18 -4.93
C SER A 408 -8.81 16.04 -5.36
N ASP A 409 -9.17 17.05 -4.56
CA ASP A 409 -10.26 17.96 -4.90
C ASP A 409 -9.92 18.89 -6.07
N ASP A 410 -8.68 19.40 -6.13
CA ASP A 410 -8.19 20.20 -7.26
C ASP A 410 -8.13 19.38 -8.56
N GLU A 411 -7.67 18.12 -8.48
CA GLU A 411 -7.70 17.19 -9.61
C GLU A 411 -9.15 16.89 -10.06
N ARG A 412 -10.07 16.67 -9.12
CA ARG A 412 -11.49 16.45 -9.42
C ARG A 412 -12.09 17.67 -10.10
N LYS A 413 -11.81 18.88 -9.60
CA LYS A 413 -12.26 20.14 -10.21
C LYS A 413 -11.70 20.31 -11.62
N ALA A 414 -10.42 20.01 -11.83
CA ALA A 414 -9.79 20.02 -13.15
C ALA A 414 -10.43 18.99 -14.11
N MET A 415 -10.75 17.78 -13.63
CA MET A 415 -11.47 16.79 -14.42
C MET A 415 -12.90 17.25 -14.77
N ARG A 416 -13.64 17.83 -13.81
CA ARG A 416 -14.97 18.40 -14.08
C ARG A 416 -14.92 19.52 -15.11
N ALA A 417 -13.93 20.40 -15.05
CA ALA A 417 -13.72 21.44 -16.06
C ALA A 417 -13.48 20.85 -17.47
N LYS A 418 -12.68 19.78 -17.57
CA LYS A 418 -12.49 19.07 -18.84
C LYS A 418 -13.79 18.44 -19.33
N VAL A 419 -14.58 17.81 -18.45
CA VAL A 419 -15.88 17.23 -18.80
C VAL A 419 -16.77 18.30 -19.41
N ILE A 420 -16.88 19.46 -18.77
CA ILE A 420 -17.68 20.60 -19.26
C ILE A 420 -17.23 21.02 -20.66
N ALA A 421 -15.92 21.15 -20.90
CA ALA A 421 -15.38 21.49 -22.23
C ALA A 421 -15.74 20.45 -23.30
N TYR A 422 -15.63 19.15 -23.02
CA TYR A 422 -16.08 18.09 -23.95
C TYR A 422 -17.58 18.16 -24.22
N CYS A 423 -18.33 18.50 -23.19
CA CYS A 423 -19.78 18.65 -23.23
C CYS A 423 -20.20 19.80 -24.15
N GLU A 424 -19.52 20.94 -24.06
CA GLU A 424 -19.70 22.11 -24.94
C GLU A 424 -19.39 21.75 -26.40
N GLU A 425 -18.25 21.10 -26.65
CA GLU A 425 -17.85 20.68 -28.00
C GLU A 425 -18.84 19.69 -28.63
N LEU A 426 -19.39 18.77 -27.83
CA LEU A 426 -20.37 17.79 -28.26
C LEU A 426 -21.81 18.33 -28.28
N SER A 427 -22.02 19.60 -27.90
CA SER A 427 -23.35 20.21 -27.77
C SER A 427 -24.28 19.43 -26.83
N LEU A 428 -23.75 18.88 -25.73
CA LEU A 428 -24.46 18.11 -24.70
C LEU A 428 -24.91 18.98 -23.51
N LEU A 429 -24.94 20.30 -23.68
CA LEU A 429 -25.06 21.31 -22.61
C LEU A 429 -26.15 21.02 -21.58
N ASP A 430 -27.36 20.63 -22.01
CA ASP A 430 -28.49 20.38 -21.11
C ASP A 430 -28.30 19.14 -20.20
N SER A 431 -27.29 18.31 -20.48
CA SER A 431 -27.02 17.05 -19.76
C SER A 431 -25.73 17.05 -18.95
N CYS A 432 -24.93 18.11 -18.99
CA CYS A 432 -23.58 18.08 -18.42
C CYS A 432 -23.58 18.01 -16.89
N ASP A 433 -24.46 18.77 -16.24
CA ASP A 433 -24.62 18.71 -14.79
C ASP A 433 -25.19 17.35 -14.34
N GLU A 434 -26.12 16.78 -15.12
CA GLU A 434 -26.69 15.44 -14.85
C GLU A 434 -25.63 14.33 -15.02
N LEU A 435 -24.79 14.42 -16.06
CA LEU A 435 -23.66 13.50 -16.28
C LEU A 435 -22.62 13.62 -15.16
N LEU A 436 -22.27 14.84 -14.75
CA LEU A 436 -21.33 15.06 -13.65
C LEU A 436 -21.87 14.50 -12.33
N ALA A 437 -23.17 14.65 -12.06
CA ALA A 437 -23.80 14.06 -10.89
C ALA A 437 -23.83 12.52 -10.94
N ALA A 438 -24.16 11.92 -12.09
CA ALA A 438 -24.21 10.46 -12.26
C ALA A 438 -22.82 9.78 -12.20
N PHE A 439 -21.76 10.54 -12.47
CA PHE A 439 -20.36 10.09 -12.46
C PHE A 439 -19.52 10.74 -11.36
N GLU A 440 -20.15 11.20 -10.27
CA GLU A 440 -19.42 11.71 -9.12
C GLU A 440 -18.46 10.64 -8.56
N GLY A 441 -17.17 10.98 -8.44
CA GLY A 441 -16.11 10.04 -8.06
C GLY A 441 -15.65 9.09 -9.17
N ARG A 442 -16.25 9.15 -10.37
CA ARG A 442 -15.88 8.38 -11.57
C ARG A 442 -15.63 9.29 -12.78
N GLU A 443 -15.16 10.50 -12.55
CA GLU A 443 -14.97 11.52 -13.58
C GLU A 443 -13.98 11.07 -14.68
N HIS A 444 -12.99 10.24 -14.35
CA HIS A 444 -12.06 9.69 -15.33
C HIS A 444 -12.73 8.71 -16.31
N GLU A 445 -13.69 7.91 -15.85
CA GLU A 445 -14.48 7.02 -16.71
C GLU A 445 -15.34 7.86 -17.68
N LEU A 446 -15.97 8.91 -17.16
CA LEU A 446 -16.76 9.85 -17.96
C LEU A 446 -15.90 10.54 -19.03
N LEU A 447 -14.72 11.06 -18.66
CA LEU A 447 -13.80 11.68 -19.62
C LEU A 447 -13.39 10.73 -20.74
N ASN A 448 -13.08 9.47 -20.42
CA ASN A 448 -12.74 8.48 -21.45
C ASN A 448 -13.91 8.22 -22.40
N ASN A 449 -15.14 8.08 -21.85
CA ASN A 449 -16.35 7.89 -22.65
C ASN A 449 -16.66 9.10 -23.55
N LEU A 450 -16.49 10.32 -23.04
CA LEU A 450 -16.66 11.56 -23.81
C LEU A 450 -15.59 11.70 -24.90
N ALA A 451 -14.34 11.34 -24.62
CA ALA A 451 -13.27 11.34 -25.62
C ALA A 451 -13.56 10.36 -26.77
N ILE A 452 -14.09 9.17 -26.45
CA ILE A 452 -14.53 8.19 -27.47
C ILE A 452 -15.68 8.77 -28.31
N ARG A 453 -16.68 9.40 -27.67
CA ARG A 453 -17.80 10.05 -28.38
C ARG A 453 -17.32 11.19 -29.28
N LYS A 454 -16.41 12.04 -28.81
CA LYS A 454 -15.79 13.11 -29.62
C LYS A 454 -15.12 12.55 -30.86
N ALA A 455 -14.25 11.55 -30.70
CA ALA A 455 -13.57 10.91 -31.83
C ALA A 455 -14.56 10.29 -32.84
N LYS A 456 -15.67 9.71 -32.36
CA LYS A 456 -16.73 9.19 -33.23
C LYS A 456 -17.45 10.30 -33.99
N VAL A 457 -17.79 11.41 -33.35
CA VAL A 457 -18.42 12.57 -34.01
C VAL A 457 -17.50 13.18 -35.07
N GLU A 458 -16.22 13.34 -34.78
CA GLU A 458 -15.20 13.82 -35.74
C GLU A 458 -15.07 12.87 -36.95
N THR A 459 -14.98 11.56 -36.70
CA THR A 459 -14.92 10.55 -37.76
C THR A 459 -16.17 10.59 -38.64
N ILE A 460 -17.36 10.74 -38.04
CA ILE A 460 -18.61 10.87 -38.78
C ILE A 460 -18.59 12.13 -39.65
N ALA A 461 -18.12 13.27 -39.12
CA ALA A 461 -18.02 14.51 -39.89
C ALA A 461 -17.08 14.37 -41.11
N GLU A 462 -15.93 13.70 -40.95
CA GLU A 462 -15.02 13.41 -42.06
C GLU A 462 -15.65 12.47 -43.10
N VAL A 463 -16.33 11.41 -42.66
CA VAL A 463 -17.06 10.50 -43.54
C VAL A 463 -18.09 11.25 -44.38
N LYS A 464 -18.85 12.17 -43.77
CA LYS A 464 -19.83 13.02 -44.47
C LYS A 464 -19.17 13.86 -45.56
N MET A 465 -18.06 14.53 -45.22
CA MET A 465 -17.32 15.34 -46.20
C MET A 465 -16.84 14.51 -47.41
N ILE A 466 -16.33 13.29 -47.19
CA ILE A 466 -15.87 12.44 -48.30
C ILE A 466 -17.05 11.91 -49.13
N ILE A 467 -18.18 11.58 -48.50
CA ILE A 467 -19.40 11.16 -49.22
C ILE A 467 -19.87 12.27 -50.16
N ASP A 468 -19.91 13.51 -49.67
CA ASP A 468 -20.30 14.69 -50.45
C ASP A 468 -19.34 14.93 -51.64
N GLU A 469 -18.03 14.81 -51.41
CA GLU A 469 -17.00 14.98 -52.44
C GLU A 469 -17.04 13.88 -53.51
N LEU A 470 -17.33 12.64 -53.11
CA LEU A 470 -17.45 11.52 -54.03
C LEU A 470 -18.76 11.53 -54.82
N ALA A 471 -19.75 12.31 -54.39
CA ALA A 471 -21.12 12.34 -54.91
C ALA A 471 -21.74 10.93 -54.92
N LEU A 472 -21.55 10.17 -53.84
CA LEU A 472 -22.13 8.83 -53.73
C LEU A 472 -23.65 8.92 -53.69
N SER A 473 -24.33 8.09 -54.49
CA SER A 473 -25.80 8.08 -54.57
C SER A 473 -26.47 7.46 -53.34
N THR A 474 -25.72 6.75 -52.50
CA THR A 474 -26.23 6.13 -51.28
C THR A 474 -26.56 7.21 -50.26
N LYS A 475 -27.70 7.09 -49.59
CA LYS A 475 -28.09 8.04 -48.55
C LYS A 475 -27.08 7.98 -47.40
N GLU A 476 -26.53 9.13 -47.02
CA GLU A 476 -25.56 9.29 -45.93
C GLU A 476 -25.96 8.53 -44.65
N ASN A 477 -27.22 8.67 -44.23
CA ASN A 477 -27.76 8.04 -43.02
C ASN A 477 -27.81 6.49 -43.12
N GLU A 478 -27.98 5.94 -44.32
CA GLU A 478 -27.99 4.50 -44.54
C GLU A 478 -26.58 3.92 -44.44
N LEU A 479 -25.59 4.64 -44.97
CA LEU A 479 -24.19 4.26 -44.88
C LEU A 479 -23.70 4.33 -43.42
N LEU A 480 -23.98 5.43 -42.72
CA LEU A 480 -23.58 5.61 -41.32
C LEU A 480 -24.23 4.58 -40.39
N SER A 481 -25.51 4.24 -40.59
CA SER A 481 -26.18 3.22 -39.77
C SER A 481 -25.68 1.80 -40.02
N THR A 482 -25.30 1.46 -41.26
CA THR A 482 -24.74 0.13 -41.60
C THR A 482 -23.34 -0.09 -40.99
N PHE A 483 -22.63 1.01 -40.70
CA PHE A 483 -21.28 1.01 -40.13
C PHE A 483 -21.24 1.55 -38.69
N ASP A 484 -22.35 1.50 -37.95
CA ASP A 484 -22.36 1.89 -36.55
C ASP A 484 -21.35 1.03 -35.74
N GLY A 485 -20.41 1.70 -35.07
CA GLY A 485 -19.28 1.08 -34.37
C GLY A 485 -18.09 0.67 -35.26
N ARG A 486 -18.17 0.88 -36.58
CA ARG A 486 -17.10 0.62 -37.57
C ARG A 486 -16.81 1.84 -38.44
N GLU A 487 -17.02 3.03 -37.90
CA GLU A 487 -16.91 4.29 -38.63
C GLU A 487 -15.47 4.54 -39.12
N LYS A 488 -14.46 4.07 -38.37
CA LYS A 488 -13.04 4.16 -38.80
C LYS A 488 -12.74 3.30 -40.02
N GLU A 489 -13.31 2.09 -40.10
CA GLU A 489 -13.15 1.20 -41.26
C GLU A 489 -13.84 1.82 -42.48
N LEU A 490 -15.02 2.43 -42.28
CA LEU A 490 -15.73 3.16 -43.32
C LEU A 490 -14.90 4.34 -43.84
N LEU A 491 -14.35 5.16 -42.95
CA LEU A 491 -13.48 6.29 -43.29
C LEU A 491 -12.26 5.85 -44.11
N GLU A 492 -11.59 4.78 -43.68
CA GLU A 492 -10.44 4.23 -44.39
C GLU A 492 -10.81 3.78 -45.81
N ASN A 493 -11.94 3.07 -45.96
CA ASN A 493 -12.42 2.59 -47.26
C ASN A 493 -12.83 3.75 -48.19
N LEU A 494 -13.54 4.75 -47.68
CA LEU A 494 -13.94 5.93 -48.45
C LEU A 494 -12.71 6.74 -48.89
N THR A 495 -11.70 6.86 -48.03
CA THR A 495 -10.43 7.53 -48.37
C THR A 495 -9.70 6.80 -49.50
N LYS A 496 -9.66 5.46 -49.46
CA LYS A 496 -9.10 4.64 -50.56
C LYS A 496 -9.88 4.83 -51.86
N MET A 497 -11.21 4.85 -51.80
CA MET A 497 -12.06 5.11 -52.97
C MET A 497 -11.80 6.49 -53.57
N LYS A 498 -11.66 7.52 -52.73
CA LYS A 498 -11.28 8.87 -53.16
C LYS A 498 -9.94 8.90 -53.87
N ALA A 499 -8.92 8.30 -53.28
CA ALA A 499 -7.59 8.22 -53.89
C ALA A 499 -7.61 7.52 -55.27
N ASN A 500 -8.39 6.44 -55.40
CA ASN A 500 -8.52 5.74 -56.69
C ASN A 500 -9.22 6.61 -57.74
N LYS A 501 -10.29 7.32 -57.38
CA LYS A 501 -11.00 8.24 -58.30
C LYS A 501 -10.11 9.38 -58.77
N GLU A 502 -9.24 9.90 -57.90
CA GLU A 502 -8.24 10.92 -58.27
C GLU A 502 -7.17 10.37 -59.23
N ILE A 503 -6.75 9.11 -59.06
CA ILE A 503 -5.82 8.45 -59.98
C ILE A 503 -6.46 8.25 -61.35
N GLU A 504 -7.71 7.77 -61.37
CA GLU A 504 -8.47 7.61 -62.61
C GLU A 504 -8.63 8.95 -63.35
N ALA A 505 -9.00 10.02 -62.63
CA ALA A 505 -9.15 11.35 -63.20
C ALA A 505 -7.84 11.94 -63.77
N LYS A 506 -6.67 11.50 -63.30
CA LYS A 506 -5.36 11.93 -63.84
C LYS A 506 -4.93 11.14 -65.08
N ASN A 507 -5.50 9.97 -65.29
CA ASN A 507 -5.18 9.10 -66.43
C ASN A 507 -6.05 9.40 -67.66
N PHE A 508 -7.13 10.16 -67.50
CA PHE A 508 -7.94 10.72 -68.58
C PHE A 508 -7.48 12.16 -68.89
#